data_AF-A0A816GR74-F1
#
_entry.id   AF-A0A816GR74-F1
#
_cell.length_a   1.000
_cell.length_b   1.000
_cell.length_c   1.000
_cell.angle_alpha   90.00
_cell.angle_beta   90.00
_cell.angle_gamma   90.00
#
_symmetry.space_group_name_H-M   'P 1'
#
loop_
_entity.id
_entity.type
_entity.pdbx_description
1 polymer ?
#
loop_
_entity_poly.entity_id
_entity_poly.type
_entity_poly.pdbx_seq_one_letter_code
_entity_poly.pdbx_strand_id
1 'polypeptide(L)' 'MICEYMVFFLFVAYNLLDAACRYDIRSLKAYTTQFLINHINTDNVLKLIESAYKYNNALLKQRCTDYFVDNGKAIID' A
#
# COMPACT_ATOMS: atom_id res chain seq x y z
N MET A 1 6.94 -9.39 18.99
CA MET A 1 6.20 -10.44 18.24
C MET A 1 5.11 -9.86 17.33
N ILE A 2 4.18 -9.01 17.79
CA ILE A 2 3.08 -8.49 16.93
C ILE A 2 3.56 -7.63 15.75
N CYS A 3 4.60 -6.79 15.93
CA CYS A 3 5.14 -5.98 14.84
C CYS A 3 5.77 -6.79 13.70
N GLU A 4 6.46 -7.91 13.99
CA GLU A 4 7.10 -8.72 12.94
C GLU A 4 6.06 -9.40 12.04
N TYR A 5 4.95 -9.89 12.61
CA TYR A 5 3.85 -10.44 11.82
C TYR A 5 3.21 -9.36 10.93
N MET A 6 3.02 -8.14 11.44
CA MET A 6 2.44 -7.04 10.66
C MET A 6 3.33 -6.65 9.47
N VAL A 7 4.65 -6.59 9.67
CA VAL A 7 5.62 -6.35 8.58
C VAL A 7 5.59 -7.47 7.56
N PHE A 8 5.48 -8.73 8.00
CA PHE A 8 5.38 -9.89 7.10
C PHE A 8 4.12 -9.84 6.23
N PHE A 9 2.95 -9.51 6.81
CA PHE A 9 1.70 -9.41 6.05
C PHE A 9 1.71 -8.29 5.02
N LEU A 10 2.30 -7.14 5.36
CA LEU A 10 2.49 -6.05 4.40
C LEU A 10 3.41 -6.49 3.25
N PHE A 11 4.52 -7.15 3.56
CA PHE A 11 5.44 -7.68 2.53
C PHE A 11 4.73 -8.65 1.58
N VAL A 12 3.94 -9.59 2.10
CA VAL A 12 3.15 -10.51 1.27
C VAL A 12 2.13 -9.75 0.42
N ALA A 13 1.42 -8.78 0.99
CA ALA A 13 0.44 -7.98 0.26
C ALA A 13 1.06 -7.17 -0.90
N TYR A 14 2.27 -6.64 -0.73
CA TYR A 14 3.03 -6.00 -1.81
C TYR A 14 3.36 -6.96 -2.95
N ASN A 15 3.89 -8.14 -2.63
CA ASN A 15 4.23 -9.14 -3.63
C ASN A 15 2.99 -9.66 -4.36
N LEU A 16 1.86 -9.80 -3.65
CA LEU A 16 0.59 -10.17 -4.27
C LEU A 16 0.05 -9.06 -5.16
N LEU A 17 0.17 -7.78 -4.80
CA LEU A 17 -0.22 -6.66 -5.67
C LEU A 17 0.64 -6.65 -6.94
N ASP A 18 1.96 -6.84 -6.81
CA ASP A 18 2.87 -6.93 -7.95
C ASP A 18 2.50 -8.10 -8.88
N ALA A 19 2.29 -9.30 -8.32
CA ALA A 19 1.85 -10.46 -9.08
C ALA A 19 0.48 -10.23 -9.75
N ALA A 20 -0.49 -9.66 -9.02
CA ALA A 20 -1.81 -9.35 -9.56
C ALA A 20 -1.73 -8.40 -10.76
N CYS A 21 -0.83 -7.41 -10.70
CA CYS A 21 -0.64 -6.47 -11.80
C CYS A 21 0.12 -7.10 -12.97
N ARG A 22 1.13 -7.94 -12.70
CA ARG A 22 1.89 -8.65 -13.74
C ARG A 22 1.04 -9.67 -14.51
N TYR A 23 0.13 -10.35 -13.84
CA TYR A 23 -0.73 -11.40 -14.42
C TYR A 23 -2.17 -10.94 -14.71
N ASP A 24 -2.46 -9.63 -14.58
CA ASP A 24 -3.79 -9.01 -14.77
C ASP A 24 -4.94 -9.69 -14.00
N ILE A 25 -4.65 -10.13 -12.76
CA ILE A 25 -5.63 -10.75 -11.88
C ILE A 25 -6.40 -9.66 -11.12
N ARG A 26 -7.44 -9.13 -11.76
CA ARG A 26 -8.24 -7.99 -11.26
C ARG A 26 -8.79 -8.17 -9.84
N SER A 27 -9.28 -9.37 -9.50
CA SER A 27 -9.82 -9.67 -8.16
C SER A 27 -8.74 -9.60 -7.08
N LEU A 28 -7.57 -10.17 -7.36
CA LEU A 28 -6.43 -10.13 -6.44
C LEU A 28 -5.90 -8.70 -6.28
N LYS A 29 -5.85 -7.92 -7.37
CA LYS A 29 -5.49 -6.50 -7.33
C LYS A 29 -6.45 -5.73 -6.42
N ALA A 30 -7.75 -5.93 -6.56
CA ALA A 30 -8.75 -5.26 -5.71
C ALA A 30 -8.60 -5.63 -4.23
N TYR A 31 -8.45 -6.92 -3.92
CA TYR A 31 -8.30 -7.41 -2.54
C TYR A 31 -7.02 -6.86 -1.88
N THR A 32 -5.88 -6.99 -2.56
CA THR A 32 -4.59 -6.48 -2.04
C THR A 32 -4.60 -4.97 -1.89
N THR A 33 -5.22 -4.24 -2.81
CA THR A 33 -5.39 -2.79 -2.71
C THR A 33 -6.16 -2.41 -1.45
N GLN A 34 -7.30 -3.05 -1.19
CA GLN A 34 -8.11 -2.74 -0.02
C GLN A 34 -7.38 -3.08 1.28
N PHE A 35 -6.66 -4.21 1.31
CA PHE A 35 -5.83 -4.59 2.45
C PHE A 35 -4.77 -3.53 2.73
N LEU A 36 -4.01 -3.09 1.73
CA LEU A 36 -2.98 -2.07 1.89
C LEU A 36 -3.55 -0.73 2.35
N ILE A 37 -4.72 -0.31 1.83
CA ILE A 37 -5.41 0.91 2.26
C ILE A 37 -5.76 0.87 3.75
N ASN A 38 -6.26 -0.27 4.24
CA ASN A 38 -6.63 -0.43 5.65
C ASN A 38 -5.42 -0.43 6.61
N HIS A 39 -4.20 -0.56 6.07
CA HIS A 39 -2.96 -0.65 6.83
C HIS A 39 -1.97 0.47 6.49
N ILE A 40 -2.42 1.59 5.90
CA ILE A 40 -1.58 2.77 5.70
C ILE A 40 -1.12 3.31 7.07
N ASN A 41 0.17 3.62 7.18
CA ASN A 41 0.76 4.31 8.32
C ASN A 41 1.95 5.19 7.90
N THR A 42 2.50 5.94 8.84
CA THR A 42 3.66 6.83 8.61
C THR A 42 4.88 6.11 8.06
N ASP A 43 5.11 4.85 8.46
CA ASP A 43 6.29 4.07 8.07
C ASP A 43 6.20 3.53 6.63
N ASN A 44 4.98 3.29 6.13
CA ASN A 44 4.77 2.59 4.86
C ASN A 44 4.15 3.45 3.74
N VAL A 45 3.59 4.62 4.07
CA VAL A 45 2.83 5.44 3.11
C VAL A 45 3.65 5.85 1.88
N LEU A 46 4.94 6.18 2.05
CA LEU A 46 5.81 6.57 0.94
C LEU A 46 6.00 5.43 -0.07
N LYS A 47 6.24 4.21 0.43
CA LYS A 47 6.40 3.02 -0.40
C LYS A 47 5.09 2.60 -1.08
N LEU A 48 3.95 2.83 -0.42
CA LEU A 48 2.63 2.61 -1.01
C LEU A 48 2.35 3.58 -2.15
N ILE A 49 2.71 4.86 -2.00
CA ILE A 49 2.59 5.86 -3.07
C ILE A 49 3.41 5.43 -4.29
N GLU A 50 4.69 5.08 -4.11
CA GLU A 50 5.56 4.59 -5.20
C GLU A 50 4.93 3.39 -5.91
N SER A 51 4.44 2.40 -5.15
CA SER A 51 3.78 1.21 -5.68
C SER A 51 2.49 1.57 -6.44
N ALA A 52 1.70 2.50 -5.93
CA ALA A 52 0.47 2.95 -6.58
C ALA A 52 0.73 3.59 -7.95
N TYR A 53 1.82 4.36 -8.07
CA TYR A 53 2.29 4.90 -9.35
C TYR A 53 2.76 3.79 -10.29
N LYS A 54 3.61 2.87 -9.80
CA LYS A 54 4.14 1.75 -10.58
C LYS A 54 3.04 0.90 -11.23
N TYR A 55 1.95 0.65 -10.50
CA TYR A 55 0.87 -0.25 -10.94
C TYR A 55 -0.39 0.47 -11.44
N ASN A 56 -0.30 1.78 -11.68
CA ASN A 56 -1.41 2.65 -12.08
C ASN A 56 -2.69 2.40 -11.23
N ASN A 57 -2.51 2.35 -9.91
CA ASN A 57 -3.58 2.06 -8.96
C ASN A 57 -4.14 3.37 -8.38
N ALA A 58 -5.12 3.95 -9.08
CA ALA A 58 -5.68 5.26 -8.73
C ALA A 58 -6.28 5.31 -7.31
N LEU A 59 -6.95 4.23 -6.89
CA LEU A 59 -7.55 4.17 -5.55
C LEU A 59 -6.49 4.16 -4.45
N LEU A 60 -5.47 3.30 -4.58
CA LEU A 60 -4.37 3.26 -3.62
C LEU A 60 -3.64 4.60 -3.56
N LYS A 61 -3.40 5.21 -4.74
CA LYS A 61 -2.75 6.51 -4.87
C LYS A 61 -3.53 7.57 -4.08
N GLN A 62 -4.82 7.70 -4.34
CA GLN A 62 -5.66 8.70 -3.69
C GLN A 62 -5.60 8.54 -2.16
N ARG A 63 -5.84 7.34 -1.64
CA ARG A 63 -5.87 7.11 -0.18
C ARG A 63 -4.53 7.36 0.50
N CYS A 64 -3.42 7.02 -0.16
CA CYS A 64 -2.10 7.30 0.41
C CYS A 64 -1.77 8.79 0.36
N THR A 65 -2.18 9.51 -0.70
CA THR A 65 -2.03 10.96 -0.78
C THR A 65 -2.85 11.68 0.29
N ASP A 66 -4.11 11.28 0.48
CA ASP A 66 -4.97 11.83 1.54
C ASP A 66 -4.31 11.64 2.93
N TYR A 67 -3.85 10.42 3.22
CA TYR A 67 -3.14 10.13 4.47
C TYR A 67 -1.86 10.96 4.63
N PHE A 68 -1.07 11.11 3.55
CA PHE A 68 0.16 11.90 3.57
C PHE A 68 -0.11 13.38 3.82
N VAL A 69 -1.17 13.95 3.25
CA VAL A 69 -1.56 15.35 3.50
C VAL A 69 -1.95 15.53 4.97
N ASP A 70 -2.71 14.59 5.54
CA ASP A 70 -3.17 14.66 6.92
C ASP A 70 -2.05 14.45 7.95
N ASN A 71 -1.01 13.68 7.60
CA ASN A 71 0.05 13.25 8.53
C ASN A 71 1.46 13.73 8.12
N GLY A 72 1.57 14.59 7.11
CA GLY A 72 2.83 14.92 6.43
C GLY A 72 3.94 15.37 7.37
N LYS A 73 3.58 16.11 8.42
CA LYS A 73 4.53 16.52 9.47
C LYS A 73 5.23 15.32 10.12
N ALA A 74 4.48 14.30 10.54
CA ALA A 74 5.04 13.11 11.19
C ALA A 74 5.78 12.16 10.22
N ILE A 75 5.63 12.37 8.91
CA ILE A 75 6.29 11.57 7.87
C ILE A 75 7.61 12.20 7.45
N ILE A 76 7.72 13.53 7.54
CA ILE A 76 8.89 14.32 7.09
C ILE A 76 9.83 14.68 8.26
N ASP A 77 9.29 14.78 9.48
CA ASP A 77 10.07 14.99 10.73
C ASP A 77 10.87 13.72 11.12
#